data_AF-A0A1G3AZ14-F1
#
_entry.id   AF-A0A1G3AZ14-F1
#
_cell.length_a   1.000
_cell.length_b   1.000
_cell.length_c   1.000
_cell.angle_alpha   90.00
_cell.angle_beta   90.00
_cell.angle_gamma   90.00
#
_symmetry.space_group_name_H-M   'P 1'
#
loop_
_entity.id
_entity.type
_entity.pdbx_description
1 polymer ?
#
loop_
_entity_poly.entity_id
_entity_poly.type
_entity_poly.pdbx_seq_one_letter_code
_entity_poly.pdbx_strand_id
1 'polypeptide(L)'
;MFGCDLRRFFMICVVISLTSFVVFQSNQSFGAEKQMWKYVGNAGCKCHMSKGCFEGEEYKERLHSHTFKERLKTDEEKSNPECLKCHATALDMKIKKDKSKLGNFIEDVACEACHGPGEGYEDVKKNYNKKGKDAFKELLEKDPMTARKVQFDAGLVVAGVNKYNTIKEQCLECHWEDANDKNKCPKAGNDEKTGKPKVMDFKEYFKKDDHRDNDRIDDVLAKMSDDEKKKWKGYIEQDPLFKTKPSNAH
;
A
#
# COMPACT_ATOMS: atom_id res chain seq x y z
N MET A 1 -47.84 48.39 7.27
CA MET A 1 -47.06 47.66 6.25
C MET A 1 -45.83 47.05 6.90
N PHE A 2 -45.92 45.90 7.57
CA PHE A 2 -44.75 45.15 8.10
C PHE A 2 -45.10 43.66 8.27
N GLY A 3 -45.54 43.01 7.19
CA GLY A 3 -46.10 41.65 7.25
C GLY A 3 -45.46 40.64 6.30
N CYS A 4 -44.28 40.91 5.74
CA CYS A 4 -43.67 40.01 4.74
C CYS A 4 -42.23 39.58 4.99
N ASP A 5 -41.53 40.07 6.02
CA ASP A 5 -40.09 39.78 6.14
C ASP A 5 -39.71 38.63 7.08
N LEU A 6 -40.58 38.21 8.00
CA LEU A 6 -40.18 37.20 8.98
C LEU A 6 -40.03 35.79 8.36
N ARG A 7 -40.88 35.44 7.38
CA ARG A 7 -40.80 34.15 6.65
C ARG A 7 -39.57 34.07 5.74
N ARG A 8 -39.19 35.17 5.11
CA ARG A 8 -37.97 35.23 4.28
C ARG A 8 -36.72 35.18 5.14
N PHE A 9 -36.69 35.87 6.28
CA PHE A 9 -35.57 35.79 7.21
C PHE A 9 -35.40 34.38 7.80
N PHE A 10 -36.49 33.72 8.20
CA PHE A 10 -36.44 32.34 8.70
C PHE A 10 -35.96 31.34 7.65
N MET A 11 -36.43 31.48 6.40
CA MET A 11 -35.97 30.64 5.28
C MET A 11 -34.47 30.82 5.01
N ILE A 12 -33.96 32.05 5.03
CA ILE A 12 -32.53 32.33 4.79
C ILE A 12 -31.68 31.76 5.93
N CYS A 13 -32.08 31.91 7.19
CA CYS A 13 -31.36 31.31 8.33
C CYS A 13 -31.35 29.77 8.30
N VAL A 14 -32.45 29.14 7.88
CA VAL A 14 -32.54 27.68 7.71
C VAL A 14 -31.63 27.20 6.58
N VAL A 15 -31.59 27.91 5.46
CA VAL A 15 -30.69 27.59 4.34
C VAL A 15 -29.22 27.73 4.74
N ILE A 16 -28.85 28.80 5.45
CA ILE A 16 -27.47 29.03 5.92
C ILE A 16 -27.05 27.96 6.95
N SER A 17 -27.96 27.55 7.83
CA SER A 17 -27.71 26.50 8.82
C SER A 17 -27.58 25.11 8.18
N LEU A 18 -28.41 24.80 7.17
CA LEU A 18 -28.30 23.57 6.38
C LEU A 18 -27.01 23.53 5.56
N THR A 19 -26.58 24.63 4.94
CA THR A 19 -25.30 24.67 4.22
C THR A 19 -24.11 24.52 5.15
N SER A 20 -24.20 25.08 6.37
CA SER A 20 -23.14 24.93 7.39
C SER A 20 -23.06 23.50 7.93
N PHE A 21 -24.20 22.80 8.01
CA PHE A 21 -24.25 21.38 8.42
C PHE A 21 -23.68 20.44 7.35
N VAL A 22 -23.86 20.76 6.06
CA VAL A 22 -23.28 19.99 4.94
C VAL A 22 -21.77 20.17 4.84
N VAL A 23 -21.24 21.36 5.14
CA VAL A 23 -19.79 21.62 5.11
C VAL A 23 -19.07 21.01 6.32
N PHE A 24 -19.75 20.76 7.44
CA PHE A 24 -19.12 20.10 8.61
C PHE A 24 -19.02 18.58 8.48
N GLN A 25 -19.78 17.95 7.58
CA GLN A 25 -19.70 16.50 7.33
C GLN A 25 -18.56 16.08 6.39
N SER A 26 -17.86 17.01 5.73
CA SER A 26 -16.75 16.66 4.83
C SER A 26 -15.46 16.24 5.53
N ASN A 27 -15.44 16.18 6.87
CA ASN A 27 -14.36 15.56 7.65
C ASN A 27 -14.67 14.11 8.08
N GLN A 28 -15.73 13.49 7.53
CA GLN A 28 -16.04 12.09 7.81
C GLN A 28 -15.21 11.15 6.92
N SER A 29 -14.11 10.66 7.52
CA SER A 29 -13.58 9.31 7.37
C SER A 29 -13.38 8.79 5.94
N PHE A 30 -12.30 9.23 5.31
CA PHE A 30 -11.79 8.60 4.08
C PHE A 30 -11.18 7.23 4.41
N GLY A 31 -11.88 6.13 4.15
CA GLY A 31 -11.22 4.82 4.01
C GLY A 31 -12.05 3.56 4.27
N ALA A 32 -12.99 3.58 5.22
CA ALA A 32 -13.54 2.33 5.75
C ALA A 32 -14.68 1.69 4.94
N GLU A 33 -15.56 2.46 4.27
CA GLU A 33 -16.80 1.88 3.70
C GLU A 33 -16.61 1.06 2.42
N LYS A 34 -15.51 1.25 1.66
CA LYS A 34 -15.24 0.51 0.40
C LYS A 34 -14.22 -0.63 0.54
N GLN A 35 -13.70 -0.89 1.73
CA GLN A 35 -12.63 -1.86 1.92
C GLN A 35 -13.15 -3.30 1.89
N MET A 36 -12.81 -4.03 0.81
CA MET A 36 -13.14 -5.45 0.58
C MET A 36 -12.36 -6.39 1.49
N TRP A 37 -11.05 -6.14 1.66
CA TRP A 37 -10.14 -7.00 2.42
C TRP A 37 -9.54 -6.28 3.62
N LYS A 38 -9.44 -6.95 4.77
CA LYS A 38 -8.78 -6.41 5.96
C LYS A 38 -7.26 -6.54 5.90
N TYR A 39 -6.58 -5.59 6.52
CA TYR A 39 -5.14 -5.67 6.78
C TYR A 39 -4.86 -6.69 7.89
N VAL A 40 -3.81 -7.48 7.76
CA VAL A 40 -3.45 -8.57 8.69
C VAL A 40 -2.07 -8.39 9.32
N GLY A 41 -1.35 -7.32 8.96
CA GLY A 41 0.01 -7.04 9.38
C GLY A 41 1.01 -8.07 8.89
N ASN A 42 2.27 -7.88 9.30
CA ASN A 42 3.36 -8.80 8.95
C ASN A 42 3.11 -10.22 9.48
N ALA A 43 2.27 -10.40 10.51
CA ALA A 43 1.87 -11.72 10.98
C ALA A 43 1.07 -12.54 9.95
N GLY A 44 0.42 -11.91 8.97
CA GLY A 44 -0.20 -12.58 7.83
C GLY A 44 0.81 -13.04 6.77
N CYS A 45 1.96 -12.39 6.69
CA CYS A 45 3.00 -12.60 5.69
C CYS A 45 4.08 -13.60 6.12
N LYS A 46 3.79 -14.46 7.11
CA LYS A 46 4.77 -15.42 7.70
C LYS A 46 5.47 -16.32 6.69
N CYS A 47 4.85 -16.59 5.55
CA CYS A 47 5.47 -17.36 4.47
C CYS A 47 6.70 -16.68 3.87
N HIS A 48 6.75 -15.35 3.91
CA HIS A 48 7.84 -14.51 3.41
C HIS A 48 8.69 -13.91 4.54
N MET A 49 8.24 -14.04 5.80
CA MET A 49 8.93 -13.53 7.00
C MET A 49 9.69 -14.61 7.79
N SER A 50 9.61 -15.86 7.33
CA SER A 50 10.30 -17.00 7.95
C SER A 50 11.82 -16.92 7.73
N LYS A 51 12.58 -17.59 8.62
CA LYS A 51 14.05 -17.66 8.49
C LYS A 51 14.41 -18.28 7.12
N GLY A 52 15.30 -17.62 6.39
CA GLY A 52 15.73 -18.01 5.05
C GLY A 52 14.86 -17.49 3.90
N CYS A 53 13.80 -16.73 4.18
CA CYS A 53 13.10 -15.94 3.17
C CYS A 53 13.82 -14.59 3.03
N PHE A 54 14.32 -14.27 1.83
CA PHE A 54 15.12 -13.08 1.62
C PHE A 54 14.26 -11.82 1.77
N GLU A 55 13.03 -11.82 1.26
CA GLU A 55 12.08 -10.69 1.41
C GLU A 55 11.91 -10.23 2.86
N GLY A 56 11.68 -11.18 3.77
CA GLY A 56 11.43 -10.86 5.18
C GLY A 56 12.69 -10.60 5.99
N GLU A 57 13.86 -11.05 5.54
CA GLU A 57 15.14 -10.69 6.13
C GLU A 57 15.54 -9.28 5.68
N GLU A 58 15.48 -9.00 4.38
CA GLU A 58 15.73 -7.68 3.81
C GLU A 58 14.80 -6.63 4.40
N TYR A 59 13.48 -6.90 4.46
CA TYR A 59 12.51 -5.97 5.04
C TYR A 59 12.93 -5.47 6.42
N LYS A 60 13.45 -6.35 7.28
CA LYS A 60 13.88 -6.00 8.65
C LYS A 60 15.10 -5.09 8.69
N GLU A 61 15.91 -5.08 7.63
CA GLU A 61 17.08 -4.21 7.52
C GLU A 61 16.73 -2.85 6.88
N ARG A 62 15.53 -2.72 6.28
CA ARG A 62 15.08 -1.48 5.65
C ARG A 62 14.55 -0.49 6.67
N LEU A 63 14.71 0.80 6.37
CA LEU A 63 14.16 1.87 7.20
C LEU A 63 12.64 1.77 7.39
N HIS A 64 11.93 1.21 6.40
CA HIS A 64 10.48 1.00 6.43
C HIS A 64 10.03 0.14 7.62
N SER A 65 10.81 -0.85 8.06
CA SER A 65 10.43 -1.69 9.20
C SER A 65 10.62 -1.03 10.56
N HIS A 66 11.15 0.19 10.60
CA HIS A 66 11.49 0.91 11.83
C HIS A 66 10.99 2.36 11.83
N THR A 67 10.19 2.78 10.84
CA THR A 67 9.76 4.17 10.69
C THR A 67 9.00 4.70 11.87
N PHE A 68 8.11 3.91 12.47
CA PHE A 68 7.30 4.34 13.59
C PHE A 68 8.15 4.47 14.84
N LYS A 69 8.93 3.42 15.14
CA LYS A 69 9.71 3.36 16.39
C LYS A 69 10.92 4.27 16.38
N GLU A 70 11.61 4.38 15.25
CA GLU A 70 12.88 5.09 15.18
C GLU A 70 12.76 6.52 14.66
N ARG A 71 11.73 6.87 13.88
CA ARG A 71 11.60 8.25 13.37
C ARG A 71 10.63 9.10 14.17
N LEU A 72 9.58 8.52 14.75
CA LEU A 72 8.66 9.22 15.64
C LEU A 72 9.18 9.13 17.08
N LYS A 73 9.71 10.24 17.58
CA LYS A 73 10.44 10.30 18.87
C LYS A 73 9.54 10.70 20.03
N THR A 74 8.47 11.44 19.78
CA THR A 74 7.54 11.90 20.82
C THR A 74 6.19 11.19 20.72
N ASP A 75 5.43 11.19 21.83
CA ASP A 75 4.08 10.64 21.84
C ASP A 75 3.11 11.47 20.97
N GLU A 76 3.35 12.77 20.88
CA GLU A 76 2.64 13.66 19.95
C GLU A 76 2.85 13.21 18.49
N GLU A 77 4.08 12.92 18.08
CA GLU A 77 4.37 12.41 16.73
C GLU A 77 3.72 11.05 16.48
N LYS A 78 3.73 10.15 17.47
CA LYS A 78 3.15 8.80 17.39
C LYS A 78 1.62 8.77 17.40
N SER A 79 0.98 9.89 17.70
CA SER A 79 -0.48 10.02 17.69
C SER A 79 -0.97 11.00 16.63
N ASN A 80 -0.07 11.77 16.00
CA ASN A 80 -0.41 12.75 14.97
C ASN A 80 -0.71 12.06 13.62
N PRO A 81 -1.95 12.15 13.09
CA PRO A 81 -2.30 11.58 11.80
C PRO A 81 -1.40 12.03 10.64
N GLU A 82 -0.89 13.27 10.68
CA GLU A 82 0.03 13.79 9.65
C GLU A 82 1.38 13.08 9.62
N CYS A 83 1.81 12.51 10.75
CA CYS A 83 3.00 11.66 10.82
C CYS A 83 2.64 10.22 10.46
N LEU A 84 1.53 9.71 11.00
CA LEU A 84 1.11 8.32 10.84
C LEU A 84 0.77 7.95 9.39
N LYS A 85 0.33 8.92 8.56
CA LYS A 85 0.04 8.67 7.15
C LYS A 85 1.25 8.13 6.36
N CYS A 86 2.48 8.36 6.83
CA CYS A 86 3.71 7.87 6.20
C CYS A 86 4.53 6.91 7.07
N HIS A 87 4.32 6.93 8.39
CA HIS A 87 5.14 6.16 9.34
C HIS A 87 4.40 4.95 9.92
N ALA A 88 3.17 4.70 9.49
CA ALA A 88 2.36 3.56 9.87
C ALA A 88 1.59 3.02 8.66
N THR A 89 1.14 1.76 8.75
CA THR A 89 0.34 1.11 7.73
C THR A 89 -1.14 1.10 8.12
N ALA A 90 -2.03 1.24 7.13
CA ALA A 90 -3.47 1.05 7.31
C ALA A 90 -4.12 2.00 8.33
N LEU A 91 -3.64 3.23 8.42
CA LEU A 91 -4.25 4.28 9.26
C LEU A 91 -5.73 4.46 8.89
N ASP A 92 -6.60 4.30 9.89
CA ASP A 92 -8.06 4.40 9.76
C ASP A 92 -8.72 3.39 8.80
N MET A 93 -7.99 2.32 8.47
CA MET A 93 -8.49 1.20 7.66
C MET A 93 -8.97 0.04 8.55
N LYS A 94 -9.69 -0.93 7.96
CA LYS A 94 -10.09 -2.17 8.64
C LYS A 94 -8.87 -3.07 8.82
N ILE A 95 -8.53 -3.35 10.08
CA ILE A 95 -7.39 -4.17 10.48
C ILE A 95 -7.91 -5.40 11.24
N LYS A 96 -7.42 -6.58 10.89
CA LYS A 96 -7.75 -7.87 11.49
C LYS A 96 -6.78 -8.26 12.59
N LYS A 97 -5.50 -7.93 12.44
CA LYS A 97 -4.38 -8.32 13.32
C LYS A 97 -3.32 -7.22 13.37
N ASP A 98 -2.43 -7.29 14.34
CA ASP A 98 -1.25 -6.41 14.49
C ASP A 98 -1.57 -4.90 14.63
N LYS A 99 -2.80 -4.58 15.04
CA LYS A 99 -3.19 -3.20 15.36
C LYS A 99 -2.35 -2.66 16.53
N SER A 100 -1.85 -1.44 16.38
CA SER A 100 -1.10 -0.73 17.42
C SER A 100 -1.95 -0.55 18.68
N LYS A 101 -1.28 -0.50 19.83
CA LYS A 101 -1.92 -0.13 21.10
C LYS A 101 -2.32 1.34 21.15
N LEU A 102 -1.76 2.17 20.27
CA LEU A 102 -1.95 3.62 20.25
C LEU A 102 -3.09 4.08 19.32
N GLY A 103 -3.63 3.20 18.47
CA GLY A 103 -4.69 3.60 17.55
C GLY A 103 -5.05 2.55 16.51
N ASN A 104 -5.87 2.95 15.52
CA ASN A 104 -6.31 2.09 14.42
C ASN A 104 -5.35 2.14 13.23
N PHE A 105 -4.15 1.59 13.44
CA PHE A 105 -3.10 1.46 12.43
C PHE A 105 -2.18 0.30 12.80
N ILE A 106 -1.32 -0.12 11.88
CA ILE A 106 -0.22 -1.07 12.11
C ILE A 106 1.06 -0.24 12.21
N GLU A 107 1.89 -0.49 13.22
CA GLU A 107 3.16 0.24 13.39
C GLU A 107 4.16 -0.11 12.29
N ASP A 108 4.97 0.89 11.92
CA ASP A 108 5.96 0.85 10.84
C ASP A 108 5.32 0.76 9.44
N VAL A 109 6.10 0.98 8.38
CA VAL A 109 5.65 0.77 6.99
C VAL A 109 5.74 -0.74 6.71
N ALA A 110 4.72 -1.47 7.17
CA ALA A 110 4.58 -2.92 7.04
C ALA A 110 4.43 -3.39 5.57
N CYS A 111 4.55 -4.71 5.32
CA CYS A 111 4.46 -5.27 3.96
C CYS A 111 3.22 -4.77 3.20
N GLU A 112 2.09 -4.67 3.90
CA GLU A 112 0.80 -4.27 3.31
C GLU A 112 0.71 -2.78 2.96
N ALA A 113 1.64 -1.93 3.41
CA ALA A 113 1.74 -0.55 2.90
C ALA A 113 2.09 -0.55 1.42
N CYS A 114 2.90 -1.53 0.99
CA CYS A 114 3.14 -1.84 -0.41
C CYS A 114 2.10 -2.84 -0.89
N HIS A 115 2.15 -4.12 -0.53
CA HIS A 115 1.37 -5.22 -1.13
C HIS A 115 -0.16 -5.21 -0.89
N GLY A 116 -0.67 -4.23 -0.15
CA GLY A 116 -2.09 -4.08 0.19
C GLY A 116 -2.59 -5.12 1.20
N PRO A 117 -3.92 -5.16 1.47
CA PRO A 117 -4.46 -5.96 2.57
C PRO A 117 -4.32 -7.47 2.32
N GLY A 118 -3.67 -8.15 3.26
CA GLY A 118 -3.29 -9.56 3.22
C GLY A 118 -4.45 -10.54 3.39
N GLU A 119 -5.64 -10.11 3.83
CA GLU A 119 -6.78 -11.01 4.00
C GLU A 119 -7.20 -11.71 2.71
N GLY A 120 -7.14 -11.02 1.56
CA GLY A 120 -7.45 -11.65 0.28
C GLY A 120 -6.41 -12.70 -0.13
N TYR A 121 -5.14 -12.48 0.19
CA TYR A 121 -4.08 -13.48 -0.01
C TYR A 121 -4.32 -14.71 0.88
N GLU A 122 -4.71 -14.50 2.14
CA GLU A 122 -5.09 -15.60 3.02
C GLU A 122 -6.28 -16.38 2.45
N ASP A 123 -7.29 -15.70 1.88
CA ASP A 123 -8.49 -16.32 1.31
C ASP A 123 -8.18 -17.17 0.07
N VAL A 124 -7.48 -16.59 -0.91
CA VAL A 124 -7.05 -17.30 -2.13
C VAL A 124 -6.19 -18.52 -1.76
N LYS A 125 -5.22 -18.35 -0.85
CA LYS A 125 -4.38 -19.46 -0.38
C LYS A 125 -5.19 -20.57 0.28
N LYS A 126 -6.16 -20.24 1.14
CA LYS A 126 -6.89 -21.24 1.93
C LYS A 126 -7.98 -21.94 1.13
N ASN A 127 -8.58 -21.26 0.16
CA ASN A 127 -9.79 -21.76 -0.47
C ASN A 127 -10.03 -21.27 -1.91
N TYR A 128 -8.97 -21.18 -2.73
CA TYR A 128 -9.11 -20.87 -4.14
C TYR A 128 -10.18 -21.74 -4.82
N ASN A 129 -11.20 -21.08 -5.40
CA ASN A 129 -12.36 -21.72 -6.04
C ASN A 129 -13.07 -22.79 -5.21
N LYS A 130 -13.07 -22.66 -3.87
CA LYS A 130 -13.66 -23.65 -2.95
C LYS A 130 -13.03 -25.05 -3.06
N LYS A 131 -11.79 -25.14 -3.57
CA LYS A 131 -11.06 -26.41 -3.77
C LYS A 131 -10.07 -26.72 -2.64
N GLY A 132 -10.11 -25.95 -1.54
CA GLY A 132 -9.23 -26.14 -0.39
C GLY A 132 -7.82 -25.54 -0.55
N LYS A 133 -6.99 -25.74 0.48
CA LYS A 133 -5.71 -25.04 0.69
C LYS A 133 -4.59 -25.38 -0.30
N ASP A 134 -4.69 -26.53 -0.95
CA ASP A 134 -3.64 -27.02 -1.85
C ASP A 134 -3.89 -26.59 -3.30
N ALA A 135 -5.13 -26.23 -3.65
CA ALA A 135 -5.51 -25.91 -5.02
C ALA A 135 -4.77 -24.72 -5.61
N PHE A 136 -4.57 -23.65 -4.82
CA PHE A 136 -3.80 -22.50 -5.28
C PHE A 136 -2.31 -22.81 -5.42
N LYS A 137 -1.77 -23.60 -4.48
CA LYS A 137 -0.37 -24.05 -4.53
C LYS A 137 -0.11 -24.89 -5.76
N GLU A 138 -1.00 -25.84 -6.07
CA GLU A 138 -0.91 -26.65 -7.28
C GLU A 138 -1.03 -25.81 -8.55
N LEU A 139 -1.91 -24.80 -8.57
CA LEU A 139 -2.02 -23.88 -9.69
C LEU A 139 -0.72 -23.10 -9.88
N LEU A 140 -0.17 -22.53 -8.81
CA LEU A 140 1.12 -21.85 -8.84
C LEU A 140 2.24 -22.78 -9.32
N GLU A 141 2.15 -24.06 -9.02
CA GLU A 141 3.11 -25.06 -9.49
C GLU A 141 3.00 -25.41 -10.97
N LYS A 142 1.79 -25.53 -11.49
CA LYS A 142 1.52 -25.98 -12.85
C LYS A 142 1.45 -24.84 -13.86
N ASP A 143 0.92 -23.70 -13.44
CA ASP A 143 0.67 -22.51 -14.27
C ASP A 143 0.79 -21.22 -13.43
N PRO A 144 2.04 -20.75 -13.21
CA PRO A 144 2.31 -19.53 -12.45
C PRO A 144 1.61 -18.28 -13.02
N MET A 145 1.42 -18.20 -14.34
CA MET A 145 0.77 -17.04 -14.96
C MET A 145 -0.73 -17.00 -14.64
N THR A 146 -1.41 -18.14 -14.72
CA THR A 146 -2.81 -18.22 -14.29
C THR A 146 -2.94 -17.98 -12.79
N ALA A 147 -2.01 -18.48 -11.97
CA ALA A 147 -1.99 -18.18 -10.53
C ALA A 147 -1.88 -16.68 -10.26
N ARG A 148 -1.03 -15.97 -11.01
CA ARG A 148 -0.88 -14.52 -10.90
C ARG A 148 -2.13 -13.77 -11.32
N LYS A 149 -2.76 -14.18 -12.43
CA LYS A 149 -4.03 -13.62 -12.88
C LYS A 149 -5.10 -13.74 -11.80
N VAL A 150 -5.21 -14.90 -11.13
CA VAL A 150 -6.16 -15.10 -10.03
C VAL A 150 -5.91 -14.11 -8.89
N GLN A 151 -4.64 -13.85 -8.55
CA GLN A 151 -4.29 -12.85 -7.55
C GLN A 151 -4.72 -11.45 -7.99
N PHE A 152 -4.34 -11.03 -9.20
CA PHE A 152 -4.70 -9.72 -9.73
C PHE A 152 -6.22 -9.50 -9.84
N ASP A 153 -6.97 -10.50 -10.33
CA ASP A 153 -8.43 -10.44 -10.42
C ASP A 153 -9.10 -10.34 -9.04
N ALA A 154 -8.44 -10.84 -7.98
CA ALA A 154 -8.89 -10.72 -6.60
C ALA A 154 -8.46 -9.38 -5.94
N GLY A 155 -7.79 -8.49 -6.69
CA GLY A 155 -7.22 -7.25 -6.18
C GLY A 155 -6.03 -7.50 -5.24
N LEU A 156 -5.19 -8.46 -5.57
CA LEU A 156 -3.99 -8.84 -4.82
C LEU A 156 -2.78 -8.61 -5.72
N VAL A 157 -1.96 -7.61 -5.42
CA VAL A 157 -0.82 -7.20 -6.26
C VAL A 157 0.52 -7.49 -5.60
N VAL A 158 1.42 -8.11 -6.36
CA VAL A 158 2.79 -8.41 -5.92
C VAL A 158 3.63 -7.18 -5.60
N ALA A 159 3.16 -5.97 -5.90
CA ALA A 159 3.43 -4.77 -5.12
C ALA A 159 2.30 -3.75 -5.39
N GLY A 160 1.48 -3.47 -4.38
CA GLY A 160 0.77 -2.20 -4.15
C GLY A 160 0.02 -1.39 -5.17
N VAL A 161 -0.45 -2.01 -6.23
CA VAL A 161 -1.39 -1.41 -7.18
C VAL A 161 -2.86 -1.63 -6.72
N ASN A 162 -3.12 -1.72 -5.41
CA ASN A 162 -4.51 -1.89 -4.92
C ASN A 162 -5.31 -0.60 -4.96
N LYS A 163 -4.61 0.54 -4.83
CA LYS A 163 -5.16 1.89 -4.92
C LYS A 163 -4.62 2.66 -6.13
N TYR A 164 -3.39 2.38 -6.54
CA TYR A 164 -2.64 3.11 -7.56
C TYR A 164 -2.37 2.25 -8.78
N ASN A 165 -2.02 2.84 -9.92
CA ASN A 165 -1.71 2.10 -11.14
C ASN A 165 -0.22 1.72 -11.21
N THR A 166 0.64 2.35 -10.41
CA THR A 166 2.09 2.11 -10.39
C THR A 166 2.67 2.14 -8.98
N ILE A 167 3.79 1.42 -8.78
CA ILE A 167 4.57 1.47 -7.53
C ILE A 167 5.03 2.91 -7.23
N LYS A 168 5.40 3.68 -8.25
CA LYS A 168 5.81 5.09 -8.07
C LYS A 168 4.70 5.94 -7.45
N GLU A 169 3.47 5.83 -7.95
CA GLU A 169 2.33 6.58 -7.41
C GLU A 169 2.08 6.25 -5.93
N GLN A 170 2.26 4.99 -5.54
CA GLN A 170 2.17 4.57 -4.15
C GLN A 170 3.28 5.16 -3.28
N CYS A 171 4.53 5.09 -3.74
CA CYS A 171 5.65 5.69 -2.99
C CYS A 171 5.46 7.20 -2.81
N LEU A 172 4.86 7.89 -3.79
CA LEU A 172 4.57 9.31 -3.73
C LEU A 172 3.48 9.70 -2.70
N GLU A 173 2.81 8.74 -2.04
CA GLU A 173 2.00 9.05 -0.85
C GLU A 173 2.86 9.53 0.32
N CYS A 174 4.12 9.09 0.38
CA CYS A 174 5.03 9.34 1.49
C CYS A 174 6.32 10.05 1.08
N HIS A 175 6.73 9.89 -0.18
CA HIS A 175 7.93 10.46 -0.75
C HIS A 175 7.61 11.57 -1.75
N TRP A 176 8.61 12.40 -2.06
CA TRP A 176 8.47 13.53 -2.97
C TRP A 176 9.71 13.66 -3.86
N GLU A 177 9.48 14.09 -5.11
CA GLU A 177 10.56 14.36 -6.08
C GLU A 177 10.94 15.85 -6.11
N ASP A 178 10.02 16.73 -5.72
CA ASP A 178 10.25 18.18 -5.64
C ASP A 178 10.52 18.58 -4.18
N ALA A 179 11.62 19.29 -3.94
CA ALA A 179 11.96 19.85 -2.64
C ALA A 179 10.91 20.85 -2.12
N ASN A 180 10.07 21.40 -3.01
CA ASN A 180 9.01 22.34 -2.69
C ASN A 180 7.62 21.69 -2.63
N ASP A 181 7.54 20.36 -2.64
CA ASP A 181 6.24 19.67 -2.55
C ASP A 181 5.49 20.10 -1.29
N LYS A 182 4.24 20.53 -1.47
CA LYS A 182 3.36 21.01 -0.39
C LYS A 182 3.00 19.91 0.62
N ASN A 183 3.10 18.65 0.20
CA ASN A 183 2.80 17.48 1.02
C ASN A 183 4.07 16.84 1.61
N LYS A 184 5.25 17.43 1.40
CA LYS A 184 6.51 16.90 1.95
C LYS A 184 6.46 16.80 3.47
N CYS A 185 7.24 15.87 4.01
CA CYS A 185 7.36 15.74 5.46
C CYS A 185 7.84 17.06 6.09
N PRO A 186 7.18 17.58 7.14
CA PRO A 186 7.61 18.82 7.80
C PRO A 186 8.98 18.68 8.47
N LYS A 187 9.42 17.45 8.72
CA LYS A 187 10.74 17.10 9.27
C LYS A 187 11.73 16.60 8.21
N ALA A 188 11.39 16.76 6.93
CA ALA A 188 12.33 16.47 5.84
C ALA A 188 13.52 17.43 5.91
N GLY A 189 14.67 16.92 6.32
CA GLY A 189 15.92 17.66 6.31
C GLY A 189 16.65 17.58 4.97
N ASN A 190 17.90 18.02 5.00
CA ASN A 190 18.82 17.88 3.87
C ASN A 190 19.54 16.53 3.92
N ASP A 191 19.93 16.04 2.75
CA ASP A 191 20.80 14.89 2.58
C ASP A 191 22.20 15.24 3.09
N GLU A 192 22.76 14.36 3.92
CA GLU A 192 24.02 14.62 4.63
C GLU A 192 25.22 14.67 3.68
N LYS A 193 25.15 13.98 2.54
CA LYS A 193 26.25 13.92 1.57
C LYS A 193 26.24 15.12 0.62
N THR A 194 25.06 15.54 0.19
CA THR A 194 24.90 16.58 -0.83
C THR A 194 24.54 17.95 -0.25
N GLY A 195 24.08 18.00 1.00
CA GLY A 195 23.58 19.22 1.65
C GLY A 195 22.26 19.75 1.05
N LYS A 196 21.67 19.06 0.07
CA LYS A 196 20.43 19.46 -0.62
C LYS A 196 19.21 18.87 0.09
N PRO A 197 18.00 19.46 -0.08
CA PRO A 197 16.77 18.86 0.44
C PRO A 197 16.65 17.39 0.03
N LYS A 198 16.29 16.52 0.97
CA LYS A 198 16.04 15.10 0.66
C LYS A 198 14.86 15.04 -0.29
N VAL A 199 15.08 14.49 -1.47
CA VAL A 199 14.06 14.15 -2.47
C VAL A 199 14.34 12.72 -2.95
N MET A 200 13.31 12.02 -3.40
CA MET A 200 13.46 10.66 -3.89
C MET A 200 13.82 10.67 -5.38
N ASP A 201 14.99 10.12 -5.73
CA ASP A 201 15.29 9.78 -7.14
C ASP A 201 14.76 8.37 -7.43
N PHE A 202 13.55 8.29 -7.98
CA PHE A 202 12.94 7.02 -8.34
C PHE A 202 13.70 6.24 -9.42
N LYS A 203 14.42 6.93 -10.33
CA LYS A 203 15.21 6.24 -11.37
C LYS A 203 16.40 5.52 -10.75
N GLU A 204 17.03 6.12 -9.74
CA GLU A 204 18.11 5.50 -9.00
C GLU A 204 17.58 4.43 -8.03
N TYR A 205 16.47 4.71 -7.35
CA TYR A 205 15.87 3.78 -6.39
C TYR A 205 15.43 2.47 -7.04
N PHE A 206 14.64 2.52 -8.12
CA PHE A 206 14.18 1.30 -8.80
C PHE A 206 15.31 0.49 -9.46
N LYS A 207 16.50 1.05 -9.62
CA LYS A 207 17.69 0.28 -10.04
C LYS A 207 18.34 -0.49 -8.89
N LYS A 208 18.12 -0.06 -7.65
CA LYS A 208 18.76 -0.60 -6.43
C LYS A 208 17.81 -1.45 -5.58
N ASP A 209 16.51 -1.34 -5.82
CA ASP A 209 15.44 -1.85 -4.96
C ASP A 209 14.71 -3.03 -5.61
N ASP A 210 15.42 -4.12 -5.90
CA ASP A 210 14.77 -5.42 -6.13
C ASP A 210 14.99 -6.30 -4.88
N HIS A 211 14.01 -6.25 -3.98
CA HIS A 211 14.02 -6.97 -2.70
C HIS A 211 13.14 -8.21 -2.70
N ARG A 212 12.75 -8.67 -3.89
CA ARG A 212 11.85 -9.80 -4.05
C ARG A 212 12.62 -11.11 -3.94
N ASP A 213 11.93 -12.13 -3.49
CA ASP A 213 12.37 -13.51 -3.70
C ASP A 213 12.29 -13.81 -5.21
N ASN A 214 13.01 -14.84 -5.67
CA ASN A 214 12.84 -15.31 -7.05
C ASN A 214 11.38 -15.72 -7.27
N ASP A 215 10.67 -15.03 -8.17
CA ASP A 215 9.31 -15.40 -8.54
C ASP A 215 9.36 -16.39 -9.71
N ARG A 216 8.61 -17.48 -9.59
CA ARG A 216 8.48 -18.49 -10.64
C ARG A 216 7.93 -17.92 -11.95
N ILE A 217 7.23 -16.80 -11.89
CA ILE A 217 6.74 -16.10 -13.08
C ILE A 217 7.90 -15.54 -13.91
N ASP A 218 8.98 -15.09 -13.27
CA ASP A 218 10.17 -14.60 -13.99
C ASP A 218 10.79 -15.74 -14.82
N ASP A 219 10.86 -16.95 -14.25
CA ASP A 219 11.36 -18.15 -14.93
C ASP A 219 10.50 -18.57 -16.12
N VAL A 220 9.17 -18.41 -16.02
CA VAL A 220 8.25 -18.73 -17.12
C VAL A 220 8.32 -17.63 -18.18
N LEU A 221 8.33 -16.35 -17.80
CA LEU A 221 8.39 -15.21 -18.74
C LEU A 221 9.67 -15.19 -19.56
N ALA A 222 10.79 -15.61 -18.97
CA ALA A 222 12.06 -15.73 -19.67
C ALA A 222 12.01 -16.75 -20.83
N LYS A 223 11.13 -17.76 -20.73
CA LYS A 223 10.98 -18.85 -21.72
C LYS A 223 9.80 -18.67 -22.66
N MET A 224 8.86 -17.78 -22.35
CA MET A 224 7.69 -17.52 -23.19
C MET A 224 8.06 -16.83 -24.51
N SER A 225 7.45 -17.30 -25.59
CA SER A 225 7.46 -16.62 -26.89
C SER A 225 6.73 -15.28 -26.85
N ASP A 226 7.00 -14.40 -27.81
CA ASP A 226 6.32 -13.10 -27.90
C ASP A 226 4.80 -13.25 -28.10
N ASP A 227 4.35 -14.27 -28.83
CA ASP A 227 2.93 -14.54 -29.02
C ASP A 227 2.25 -15.06 -27.76
N GLU A 228 2.97 -15.80 -26.91
CA GLU A 228 2.47 -16.17 -25.58
C GLU A 228 2.40 -14.95 -24.65
N LYS A 229 3.42 -14.08 -24.67
CA LYS A 229 3.41 -12.82 -23.89
C LYS A 229 2.23 -11.93 -24.27
N LYS A 230 1.88 -11.84 -25.56
CA LYS A 230 0.70 -11.09 -26.02
C LYS A 230 -0.61 -11.57 -25.40
N LYS A 231 -0.75 -12.86 -25.06
CA LYS A 231 -1.96 -13.41 -24.40
C LYS A 231 -2.12 -12.88 -22.97
N TRP A 232 -1.02 -12.47 -22.34
CA TRP A 232 -0.96 -11.95 -20.97
C TRP A 232 -0.83 -10.43 -20.90
N LYS A 233 -1.09 -9.74 -22.02
CA LYS A 233 -1.13 -8.28 -22.09
C LYS A 233 -2.16 -7.75 -21.09
N GLY A 234 -1.77 -6.74 -20.33
CA GLY A 234 -2.54 -6.15 -19.24
C GLY A 234 -2.27 -6.78 -17.87
N TYR A 235 -1.57 -7.93 -17.79
CA TYR A 235 -1.16 -8.55 -16.53
C TYR A 235 0.35 -8.47 -16.32
N ILE A 236 1.15 -8.68 -17.37
CA ILE A 236 2.63 -8.55 -17.29
C ILE A 236 3.02 -7.11 -16.94
N GLU A 237 2.30 -6.12 -17.46
CA GLU A 237 2.63 -4.71 -17.27
C GLU A 237 2.26 -4.18 -15.88
N GLN A 238 1.45 -4.92 -15.11
CA GLN A 238 1.07 -4.55 -13.74
C GLN A 238 2.24 -4.72 -12.76
N ASP A 239 3.21 -5.57 -13.09
CA ASP A 239 4.42 -5.76 -12.30
C ASP A 239 5.63 -5.35 -13.14
N PRO A 240 6.09 -4.08 -13.00
CA PRO A 240 7.19 -3.57 -13.81
C PRO A 240 8.52 -4.28 -13.52
N LEU A 241 8.61 -5.02 -12.41
CA LEU A 241 9.82 -5.70 -11.97
C LEU A 241 9.99 -7.09 -12.61
N PHE A 242 8.99 -7.63 -13.33
CA PHE A 242 9.14 -8.86 -14.12
C PHE A 242 10.27 -8.84 -15.16
N LYS A 243 10.76 -7.65 -15.51
CA LYS A 243 11.81 -7.49 -16.53
C LYS A 243 13.22 -7.62 -15.95
N THR A 244 13.34 -7.74 -14.63
CA THR A 244 14.62 -7.81 -13.93
C THR A 244 14.62 -9.05 -13.06
N LYS A 245 15.51 -10.01 -13.37
CA LYS A 245 15.78 -11.13 -12.48
C LYS A 245 16.41 -10.57 -11.20
N PRO A 246 15.87 -10.84 -10.01
CA PRO A 246 16.37 -10.25 -8.79
C PRO A 246 17.79 -10.79 -8.51
N SER A 247 18.65 -9.97 -7.89
CA SER A 247 20.09 -10.28 -7.76
C SER A 247 20.39 -11.52 -6.91
N ASN A 248 19.42 -11.94 -6.10
CA ASN A 248 19.44 -13.11 -5.23
C ASN A 248 18.89 -14.39 -5.89
N ALA A 249 18.40 -14.32 -7.14
CA ALA A 249 17.88 -15.49 -7.84
C ALA A 249 19.03 -16.36 -8.37
N HIS A 250 19.47 -17.31 -7.54
CA HIS A 250 20.42 -18.36 -7.89
C HIS A 250 19.76 -19.49 -8.68
#